data_AF-A0A022W3G5-F1
#
_entry.id   AF-A0A022W3G5-F1
#
_cell.length_a   1.000
_cell.length_b   1.000
_cell.length_c   1.000
_cell.angle_alpha   90.00
_cell.angle_beta   90.00
_cell.angle_gamma   90.00
#
_symmetry.space_group_name_H-M   'P 1'
#
loop_
_entity.id
_entity.type
_entity.pdbx_description
1 polymer ?
#
loop_
_entity_poly.entity_id
_entity_poly.type
_entity_poly.pdbx_seq_one_letter_code
_entity_poly.pdbx_strand_id
1 'polypeptide(L)'
;MTHLAADIRLSSVEILSWLLSVAGQELVSAAGGWVKTLNCFLSLLGWHTESSTKWSSNKTSFGKSGSEGKLTARVLQIFAEFLQAGIGKPDEQSLSKEGQGVNDSQACFPLRHVQYHLLPTKSSPFSYLDLFGSIKSEEADMYESREDRLRVFTQIFHLPVQRGLDAARQDGGEIGRVSAAARKVLRDCNLPLKS
;
A
#
# COMPACT_ATOMS: atom_id res chain seq x y z
N MET A 1 8.97 -2.42 -11.08
CA MET A 1 8.43 -1.03 -11.17
C MET A 1 9.47 0.02 -11.55
N THR A 2 10.76 -0.15 -11.22
CA THR A 2 11.83 0.84 -11.45
C THR A 2 12.65 0.66 -12.73
N HIS A 3 12.26 -0.28 -13.58
CA HIS A 3 13.00 -0.59 -14.79
C HIS A 3 13.06 0.61 -15.75
N LEU A 4 14.15 0.76 -16.51
CA LEU A 4 14.35 1.88 -17.45
C LEU A 4 13.33 1.87 -18.61
N ALA A 5 12.93 0.69 -19.08
CA ALA A 5 11.91 0.55 -20.11
C ALA A 5 10.49 0.77 -19.56
N ALA A 6 9.73 1.65 -20.21
CA ALA A 6 8.36 2.01 -19.81
C ALA A 6 7.39 0.83 -19.82
N ASP A 7 7.48 -0.05 -20.82
CA ASP A 7 6.60 -1.22 -20.94
C ASP A 7 6.77 -2.19 -19.77
N ILE A 8 8.01 -2.37 -19.29
CA ILE A 8 8.30 -3.21 -18.12
C ILE A 8 7.77 -2.57 -16.85
N ARG A 9 7.83 -1.23 -16.72
CA ARG A 9 7.21 -0.53 -15.58
C ARG A 9 5.71 -0.74 -15.58
N LEU A 10 5.06 -0.56 -16.72
CA LEU A 10 3.61 -0.74 -16.84
C LEU A 10 3.19 -2.18 -16.54
N SER A 11 3.84 -3.16 -17.14
CA SER A 11 3.58 -4.58 -16.89
C SER A 11 3.76 -4.93 -15.40
N SER A 12 4.78 -4.37 -14.73
CA SER A 12 4.97 -4.55 -13.29
C SER A 12 3.77 -4.06 -12.47
N VAL A 13 3.18 -2.93 -12.85
CA VAL A 13 2.04 -2.33 -12.15
C VAL A 13 0.77 -3.15 -12.37
N GLU A 14 0.57 -3.70 -13.56
CA GLU A 14 -0.55 -4.61 -13.84
C GLU A 14 -0.45 -5.93 -13.07
N ILE A 15 0.75 -6.51 -12.98
CA ILE A 15 1.01 -7.70 -12.15
C ILE A 15 0.72 -7.40 -10.68
N LEU A 16 1.09 -6.19 -10.20
CA LEU A 16 0.79 -5.75 -8.84
C LEU A 16 -0.72 -5.62 -8.59
N SER A 17 -1.48 -5.10 -9.56
CA SER A 17 -2.95 -5.03 -9.47
C SER A 17 -3.58 -6.42 -9.36
N TRP A 18 -3.12 -7.37 -10.18
CA TRP A 18 -3.55 -8.76 -10.04
C TRP A 18 -3.20 -9.33 -8.66
N LEU A 19 -1.99 -9.09 -8.17
CA LEU A 19 -1.57 -9.57 -6.84
C LEU A 19 -2.41 -8.96 -5.72
N LEU A 20 -2.76 -7.67 -5.80
CA LEU A 20 -3.65 -7.00 -4.86
C LEU A 20 -5.04 -7.64 -4.83
N SER A 21 -5.56 -8.06 -5.99
CA SER A 21 -6.86 -8.72 -6.09
C SER A 21 -6.91 -10.11 -5.44
N VAL A 22 -5.77 -10.82 -5.41
CA VAL A 22 -5.71 -12.20 -4.89
C VAL A 22 -5.22 -12.24 -3.43
N ALA A 23 -4.21 -11.44 -3.10
CA ALA A 23 -3.47 -11.51 -1.84
C ALA A 23 -3.12 -10.11 -1.30
N GLY A 24 -4.06 -9.16 -1.38
CA GLY A 24 -3.82 -7.77 -1.00
C GLY A 24 -3.27 -7.56 0.41
N GLN A 25 -3.83 -8.24 1.42
CA GLN A 25 -3.36 -8.12 2.82
C GLN A 25 -1.95 -8.69 3.01
N GLU A 26 -1.70 -9.91 2.50
CA GLU A 26 -0.36 -10.53 2.61
C GLU A 26 0.71 -9.70 1.90
N LEU A 27 0.37 -9.07 0.77
CA LEU A 27 1.29 -8.21 0.02
C LEU A 27 1.70 -6.97 0.82
N VAL A 28 0.74 -6.24 1.39
CA VAL A 28 1.03 -5.02 2.16
C VAL A 28 1.66 -5.31 3.51
N SER A 29 1.41 -6.50 4.06
CA SER A 29 2.00 -6.98 5.31
C SER A 29 3.34 -7.71 5.12
N ALA A 30 3.79 -7.96 3.89
CA ALA A 30 5.09 -8.55 3.63
C ALA A 30 6.25 -7.58 3.91
N ALA A 31 7.45 -8.11 4.13
CA ALA A 31 8.66 -7.31 4.35
C ALA A 31 8.94 -6.37 3.17
N GLY A 32 8.96 -5.05 3.44
CA GLY A 32 9.09 -4.02 2.40
C GLY A 32 7.88 -3.89 1.48
N GLY A 33 6.81 -4.67 1.68
CA GLY A 33 5.58 -4.63 0.89
C GLY A 33 4.82 -3.32 1.04
N TRP A 34 4.96 -2.65 2.18
CA TRP A 34 4.37 -1.33 2.43
C TRP A 34 5.26 -0.19 1.93
N VAL A 35 6.36 0.11 2.65
CA VAL A 35 7.19 1.30 2.44
C VAL A 35 7.85 1.34 1.06
N LYS A 36 8.45 0.23 0.59
CA LYS A 36 9.11 0.22 -0.73
C LYS A 36 8.11 0.36 -1.87
N THR A 37 6.94 -0.25 -1.74
CA THR A 37 5.89 -0.17 -2.75
C THR A 37 5.31 1.25 -2.81
N LEU A 38 5.08 1.90 -1.66
CA LEU A 38 4.69 3.31 -1.60
C LEU A 38 5.74 4.20 -2.29
N ASN A 39 7.02 4.04 -1.96
CA ASN A 39 8.10 4.78 -2.61
C ASN A 39 8.13 4.55 -4.13
N CYS A 40 7.89 3.33 -4.60
CA CYS A 40 7.79 3.04 -6.03
C CYS A 40 6.61 3.78 -6.69
N PHE A 41 5.43 3.79 -6.08
CA PHE A 41 4.27 4.53 -6.59
C PHE A 41 4.51 6.03 -6.63
N LEU A 42 5.05 6.60 -5.55
CA LEU A 42 5.40 8.01 -5.47
C LEU A 42 6.38 8.40 -6.59
N SER A 43 7.39 7.58 -6.84
CA SER A 43 8.35 7.79 -7.92
C SER A 43 7.71 7.69 -9.30
N LEU A 44 6.79 6.75 -9.51
CA LEU A 44 6.05 6.60 -10.78
C LEU A 44 5.12 7.80 -11.05
N LEU A 45 4.51 8.35 -10.01
CA LEU A 45 3.60 9.50 -10.08
C LEU A 45 4.34 10.85 -10.04
N GLY A 46 5.66 10.85 -9.80
CA GLY A 46 6.45 12.07 -9.62
C GLY A 46 6.13 12.83 -8.34
N TRP A 47 5.61 12.13 -7.32
CA TRP A 47 5.30 12.70 -6.01
C TRP A 47 6.48 12.45 -5.07
N HIS A 48 7.23 13.49 -4.72
CA HIS A 48 8.47 13.33 -3.94
C HIS A 48 8.27 13.66 -2.46
N THR A 49 8.82 12.81 -1.59
CA THR A 49 9.11 13.09 -0.17
C THR A 49 10.54 13.64 -0.02
N GLU A 50 10.90 14.22 1.14
CA GLU A 50 12.31 14.61 1.40
C GLU A 50 13.25 13.39 1.36
N SER A 51 12.79 12.21 1.78
CA SER A 51 13.48 10.93 1.69
C SER A 51 13.54 10.35 0.26
N SER A 52 12.61 10.72 -0.62
CA SER A 52 12.52 10.27 -2.02
C SER A 52 13.60 10.88 -2.90
N THR A 53 14.34 11.90 -2.45
CA THR A 53 15.43 12.51 -3.21
C THR A 53 16.59 11.55 -3.51
N LYS A 54 16.72 10.46 -2.75
CA LYS A 54 17.68 9.37 -3.04
C LYS A 54 17.23 8.45 -4.18
N TRP A 55 15.94 8.45 -4.50
CA TRP A 55 15.39 7.74 -5.65
C TRP A 55 15.32 8.70 -6.84
N SER A 56 15.42 8.18 -8.07
CA SER A 56 15.51 9.00 -9.28
C SER A 56 14.48 10.14 -9.27
N SER A 57 14.99 11.38 -9.13
CA SER A 57 14.25 12.62 -8.91
C SER A 57 13.50 13.13 -10.14
N ASN A 58 13.49 12.36 -11.21
CA ASN A 58 12.78 12.69 -12.44
C ASN A 58 11.47 11.92 -12.50
N LYS A 59 10.37 12.63 -12.77
CA LYS A 59 9.10 12.03 -13.18
C LYS A 59 9.38 10.94 -14.21
N THR A 60 9.04 9.69 -13.89
CA THR A 60 9.31 8.61 -14.83
C THR A 60 8.34 8.76 -16.01
N SER A 61 8.83 9.23 -17.16
CA SER A 61 7.99 9.38 -18.35
C SER A 61 7.49 8.00 -18.79
N PHE A 62 6.19 7.87 -19.03
CA PHE A 62 5.54 6.66 -19.53
C PHE A 62 5.56 6.58 -21.06
N GLY A 63 6.39 7.38 -21.74
CA GLY A 63 6.49 7.37 -23.20
C GLY A 63 5.48 8.30 -23.87
N LYS A 64 5.10 8.01 -25.13
CA LYS A 64 4.38 8.89 -26.06
C LYS A 64 3.36 9.84 -25.39
N SER A 65 3.56 11.15 -25.63
CA SER A 65 2.87 12.31 -25.04
C SER A 65 1.32 12.31 -25.05
N GLY A 66 0.66 11.35 -25.69
CA GLY A 66 -0.80 11.20 -25.70
C GLY A 66 -1.35 10.06 -24.84
N SER A 67 -0.54 9.07 -24.48
CA SER A 67 -0.97 7.94 -23.63
C SER A 67 -0.59 8.10 -22.16
N GLU A 68 0.29 9.06 -21.83
CA GLU A 68 0.74 9.26 -20.45
C GLU A 68 -0.42 9.48 -19.48
N GLY A 69 -1.43 10.28 -19.83
CA GLY A 69 -2.55 10.55 -18.93
C GLY A 69 -3.36 9.30 -18.56
N LYS A 70 -3.56 8.39 -19.52
CA LYS A 70 -4.28 7.12 -19.29
C LYS A 70 -3.45 6.15 -18.42
N LEU A 71 -2.14 6.13 -18.63
CA LEU A 71 -1.22 5.30 -17.84
C LEU A 71 -1.10 5.83 -16.41
N THR A 72 -0.99 7.15 -16.23
CA THR A 72 -1.00 7.79 -14.91
C THR A 72 -2.32 7.53 -14.20
N ALA A 73 -3.46 7.63 -14.89
CA ALA A 73 -4.77 7.27 -14.31
C ALA A 73 -4.81 5.79 -13.87
N ARG A 74 -4.26 4.87 -14.67
CA ARG A 74 -4.19 3.45 -14.32
C ARG A 74 -3.29 3.19 -13.10
N VAL A 75 -2.11 3.80 -13.05
CA VAL A 75 -1.21 3.71 -11.90
C VAL A 75 -1.88 4.27 -10.64
N LEU A 76 -2.56 5.40 -10.75
CA LEU A 76 -3.27 6.03 -9.64
C LEU A 76 -4.45 5.18 -9.14
N GLN A 77 -5.13 4.46 -10.03
CA GLN A 77 -6.21 3.55 -9.69
C GLN A 77 -5.68 2.38 -8.86
N ILE A 78 -4.58 1.78 -9.30
CA ILE A 78 -3.93 0.66 -8.61
C ILE A 78 -3.32 1.14 -7.28
N PHE A 79 -2.83 2.38 -7.23
CA PHE A 79 -2.41 3.01 -5.98
C PHE A 79 -3.59 3.16 -5.00
N ALA A 80 -4.79 3.54 -5.46
CA ALA A 80 -5.97 3.59 -4.61
C ALA A 80 -6.35 2.21 -4.06
N GLU A 81 -6.29 1.16 -4.89
CA GLU A 81 -6.49 -0.24 -4.48
C GLU A 81 -5.47 -0.68 -3.44
N PHE A 82 -4.19 -0.31 -3.64
CA PHE A 82 -3.11 -0.57 -2.69
C PHE A 82 -3.35 0.12 -1.34
N LEU A 83 -3.76 1.39 -1.34
CA LEU A 83 -4.12 2.10 -0.11
C LEU A 83 -5.33 1.46 0.58
N GLN A 84 -6.32 1.02 -0.18
CA GLN A 84 -7.49 0.33 0.37
C GLN A 84 -7.09 -0.98 1.06
N ALA A 85 -6.20 -1.77 0.45
CA ALA A 85 -5.65 -2.97 1.08
C ALA A 85 -4.78 -2.64 2.31
N GLY A 86 -4.01 -1.56 2.26
CA GLY A 86 -3.07 -1.17 3.30
C GLY A 86 -3.69 -0.56 4.56
N ILE A 87 -4.49 0.48 4.39
CA ILE A 87 -5.02 1.31 5.47
C ILE A 87 -6.55 1.41 5.45
N GLY A 88 -7.19 0.97 4.37
CA GLY A 88 -8.64 0.98 4.23
C GLY A 88 -9.35 0.27 5.39
N LYS A 89 -10.62 0.61 5.59
CA LYS A 89 -11.42 -0.08 6.60
C LYS A 89 -11.47 -1.57 6.26
N PRO A 90 -11.25 -2.47 7.23
CA PRO A 90 -11.48 -3.89 6.99
C PRO A 90 -12.96 -4.05 6.61
N ASP A 91 -13.23 -4.63 5.44
CA ASP A 91 -14.56 -5.17 5.17
C ASP A 91 -14.87 -6.17 6.28
N GLU A 92 -16.08 -6.14 6.83
CA GLU A 92 -16.50 -7.04 7.92
C GLU A 92 -16.32 -8.53 7.53
N GLN A 93 -16.25 -8.83 6.22
CA GLN A 93 -15.97 -10.16 5.69
C GLN A 93 -14.49 -10.58 5.80
N SER A 94 -13.54 -9.66 5.82
CA SER A 94 -12.09 -9.95 5.91
C SER A 94 -11.65 -10.35 7.31
N LEU A 95 -12.40 -9.91 8.33
CA LEU A 95 -12.21 -10.31 9.72
C LEU A 95 -12.47 -11.81 9.96
N SER A 96 -13.07 -12.51 8.99
CA SER A 96 -13.38 -13.94 9.08
C SER A 96 -12.26 -14.88 8.60
N LYS A 97 -11.16 -14.37 8.03
CA LYS A 97 -10.15 -15.22 7.37
C LYS A 97 -8.75 -15.21 7.98
N GLU A 98 -8.36 -14.16 8.70
CA GLU A 98 -7.08 -14.13 9.42
C GLU A 98 -7.34 -14.20 10.92
N GLY A 99 -7.16 -15.38 11.50
CA GLY A 99 -7.08 -15.55 12.95
C GLY A 99 -8.39 -15.80 13.70
N GLN A 100 -9.56 -15.90 13.05
CA GLN A 100 -10.77 -16.41 13.71
C GLN A 100 -10.74 -17.94 13.80
N GLY A 101 -9.87 -18.45 14.66
CA GLY A 101 -10.26 -19.60 15.47
C GLY A 101 -11.43 -19.15 16.37
N VAL A 102 -12.43 -20.01 16.53
CA VAL A 102 -13.54 -19.92 17.49
C VAL A 102 -13.78 -18.53 18.10
N ASN A 103 -14.54 -17.67 17.42
CA ASN A 103 -15.27 -16.52 17.97
C ASN A 103 -14.68 -15.94 19.28
N ASP A 104 -13.48 -15.36 19.23
CA ASP A 104 -12.67 -14.94 20.40
C ASP A 104 -13.43 -13.95 21.32
N SER A 105 -14.42 -13.25 20.77
CA SER A 105 -15.33 -12.37 21.53
C SER A 105 -16.25 -13.11 22.51
N GLN A 106 -16.55 -14.39 22.28
CA GLN A 106 -17.35 -15.24 23.17
C GLN A 106 -16.51 -16.15 24.07
N ALA A 107 -15.21 -16.30 23.80
CA ALA A 107 -14.33 -17.14 24.60
C ALA A 107 -14.06 -16.50 25.99
N CYS A 108 -14.35 -17.25 27.05
CA CYS A 108 -14.00 -16.89 28.41
C CYS A 108 -12.56 -17.29 28.74
N PHE A 109 -11.94 -16.59 29.69
CA PHE A 109 -10.63 -16.99 30.21
C PHE A 109 -10.71 -18.42 30.78
N PRO A 110 -9.73 -19.33 30.47
CA PRO A 110 -8.46 -19.08 29.80
C PRO A 110 -8.45 -19.39 28.28
N LEU A 111 -9.60 -19.69 27.68
CA LEU A 111 -9.70 -20.07 26.25
C LEU A 111 -9.72 -18.87 25.30
N ARG A 112 -9.60 -17.66 25.84
CA ARG A 112 -9.39 -16.45 25.03
C ARG A 112 -8.00 -16.51 24.39
N HIS A 113 -7.90 -16.12 23.12
CA HIS A 113 -6.64 -16.09 22.36
C HIS A 113 -6.02 -17.47 22.03
N VAL A 114 -6.77 -18.58 22.11
CA VAL A 114 -6.25 -19.93 21.80
C VAL A 114 -5.60 -19.99 20.40
N GLN A 115 -6.12 -19.25 19.43
CA GLN A 115 -5.57 -19.23 18.06
C GLN A 115 -4.10 -18.80 17.98
N TYR A 116 -3.60 -17.99 18.92
CA TYR A 116 -2.20 -17.55 18.93
C TYR A 116 -1.25 -18.61 19.52
N HIS A 117 -1.80 -19.65 20.14
CA HIS A 117 -1.05 -20.77 20.70
C HIS A 117 -1.12 -22.03 19.80
N LEU A 118 -1.85 -21.96 18.69
CA LEU A 118 -1.90 -23.02 17.69
C LEU A 118 -0.77 -22.85 16.66
N LEU A 119 -0.47 -23.93 15.93
CA LEU A 119 0.47 -23.86 14.81
C LEU A 119 -0.06 -22.90 13.74
N PRO A 120 0.74 -21.94 13.28
CA PRO A 120 0.32 -21.03 12.22
C PRO A 120 -0.02 -21.77 10.93
N THR A 121 -1.05 -21.29 10.23
CA THR A 121 -1.48 -21.84 8.93
C THR A 121 -0.80 -21.20 7.73
N LYS A 122 -0.01 -20.13 7.96
CA LYS A 122 0.76 -19.43 6.93
C LYS A 122 2.08 -20.14 6.65
N SER A 123 2.58 -20.06 5.42
CA SER A 123 3.82 -20.73 5.00
C SER A 123 5.09 -20.17 5.65
N SER A 124 5.10 -18.89 6.04
CA SER A 124 6.24 -18.23 6.67
C SER A 124 5.81 -17.31 7.82
N PRO A 125 5.37 -17.88 8.95
CA PRO A 125 4.73 -17.12 10.03
C PRO A 125 5.70 -16.25 10.83
N PHE A 126 6.99 -16.60 10.86
CA PHE A 126 8.00 -15.89 11.65
C PHE A 126 8.99 -15.10 10.80
N SER A 127 8.66 -14.86 9.52
CA SER A 127 9.56 -14.15 8.60
C SER A 127 9.90 -12.75 9.05
N TYR A 128 8.99 -12.10 9.78
CA TYR A 128 9.17 -10.73 10.28
C TYR A 128 10.23 -10.61 11.37
N LEU A 129 10.57 -11.71 12.04
CA LEU A 129 11.59 -11.69 13.09
C LEU A 129 13.01 -11.59 12.54
N ASP A 130 13.19 -11.82 11.23
CA ASP A 130 14.47 -11.71 10.52
C ASP A 130 15.63 -12.45 11.20
N LEU A 131 15.35 -13.52 11.95
CA LEU A 131 16.32 -14.27 12.76
C LEU A 131 17.47 -14.87 11.94
N PHE A 132 17.24 -15.07 10.65
CA PHE A 132 18.19 -15.68 9.71
C PHE A 132 18.53 -14.73 8.54
N GLY A 133 18.10 -13.48 8.59
CA GLY A 133 18.33 -12.46 7.56
C GLY A 133 19.44 -11.46 7.95
N SER A 134 19.97 -10.75 6.97
CA SER A 134 20.82 -9.58 7.26
C SER A 134 19.98 -8.47 7.90
N ILE A 135 20.57 -7.71 8.83
CA ILE A 135 19.93 -6.54 9.47
C ILE A 135 19.35 -5.63 8.38
N LYS A 136 18.03 -5.51 8.35
CA LYS A 136 17.32 -4.70 7.37
C LYS A 136 17.38 -3.22 7.77
N SER A 137 17.44 -2.36 6.76
CA SER A 137 17.13 -0.94 6.92
C SER A 137 15.62 -0.81 7.19
N GLU A 138 15.21 0.17 7.99
CA GLU A 138 13.81 0.52 8.34
C GLU A 138 12.85 0.54 7.12
N GLU A 139 13.37 0.79 5.92
CA GLU A 139 12.62 0.74 4.66
C GLU A 139 12.18 -0.67 4.22
N ALA A 140 12.74 -1.74 4.80
CA ALA A 140 12.47 -3.14 4.46
C ALA A 140 11.71 -3.89 5.57
N ASP A 141 11.23 -3.16 6.58
CA ASP A 141 10.47 -3.73 7.68
C ASP A 141 9.13 -4.29 7.24
N MET A 142 8.62 -5.20 8.07
CA MET A 142 7.34 -5.88 7.88
C MET A 142 6.30 -5.22 8.77
N TYR A 143 5.18 -4.80 8.19
CA TYR A 143 4.10 -4.12 8.92
C TYR A 143 2.83 -4.98 8.91
N GLU A 144 2.69 -5.84 9.91
CA GLU A 144 1.54 -6.75 10.02
C GLU A 144 0.24 -6.00 10.28
N SER A 145 0.24 -5.16 11.31
CA SER A 145 -0.95 -4.43 11.75
C SER A 145 -1.30 -3.29 10.80
N ARG A 146 -2.59 -3.01 10.69
CA ARG A 146 -3.11 -1.84 9.97
C ARG A 146 -2.66 -0.55 10.66
N GLU A 147 -2.61 -0.56 11.98
CA GLU A 147 -2.23 0.58 12.82
C GLU A 147 -0.79 1.01 12.56
N ASP A 148 0.14 0.07 12.43
CA ASP A 148 1.54 0.38 12.15
C ASP A 148 1.72 0.88 10.72
N ARG A 149 1.03 0.27 9.74
CA ARG A 149 0.97 0.78 8.36
C ARG A 149 0.46 2.22 8.30
N LEU A 150 -0.62 2.51 9.04
CA LEU A 150 -1.22 3.84 9.11
C LEU A 150 -0.28 4.85 9.77
N ARG A 151 0.42 4.47 10.84
CA ARG A 151 1.39 5.32 11.54
C ARG A 151 2.50 5.79 10.61
N VAL A 152 3.14 4.84 9.91
CA VAL A 152 4.22 5.13 8.96
C VAL A 152 3.71 5.96 7.79
N PHE A 153 2.52 5.64 7.27
CA PHE A 153 1.88 6.42 6.22
C PHE A 153 1.68 7.88 6.65
N THR A 154 1.17 8.10 7.86
CA THR A 154 0.89 9.43 8.41
C THR A 154 2.16 10.25 8.59
N GLN A 155 3.23 9.62 9.06
CA GLN A 155 4.50 10.29 9.36
C GLN A 155 5.28 10.66 8.09
N ILE A 156 5.33 9.77 7.10
CA ILE A 156 6.26 9.91 5.96
C ILE A 156 5.53 10.28 4.66
N PHE A 157 4.39 9.66 4.39
CA PHE A 157 3.77 9.65 3.05
C PHE A 157 2.56 10.58 2.92
N HIS A 158 1.92 10.93 4.04
CA HIS A 158 0.67 11.68 4.04
C HIS A 158 0.78 13.02 3.28
N LEU A 159 1.78 13.85 3.61
CA LEU A 159 1.91 15.17 3.02
C LEU A 159 2.21 15.13 1.50
N PRO A 160 3.19 14.32 1.01
CA PRO A 160 3.44 14.17 -0.42
C PRO A 160 2.26 13.59 -1.19
N VAL A 161 1.57 12.59 -0.64
CA VAL A 161 0.38 11.99 -1.27
C VAL A 161 -0.77 12.99 -1.34
N GLN A 162 -1.00 13.77 -0.28
CA GLN A 162 -2.04 14.80 -0.28
C GLN A 162 -1.80 15.83 -1.38
N ARG A 163 -0.58 16.39 -1.46
CA ARG A 163 -0.18 17.34 -2.50
C ARG A 163 -0.32 16.76 -3.91
N GLY A 164 0.12 15.51 -4.09
CA GLY A 164 0.00 14.80 -5.36
C GLY A 164 -1.45 14.58 -5.80
N LEU A 165 -2.34 14.24 -4.85
CA LEU A 165 -3.77 14.12 -5.10
C LEU A 165 -4.45 15.47 -5.36
N ASP A 166 -3.97 16.56 -4.78
CA ASP A 166 -4.40 17.94 -5.07
C ASP A 166 -4.04 18.35 -6.50
N ALA A 167 -2.81 18.10 -6.94
CA ALA A 167 -2.39 18.33 -8.32
C ALA A 167 -3.20 17.46 -9.32
N ALA A 168 -3.31 16.16 -9.06
CA ALA A 168 -4.05 15.22 -9.91
C ALA A 168 -5.55 15.57 -10.05
N ARG A 169 -6.12 16.25 -9.05
CA ARG A 169 -7.50 16.76 -9.12
C ARG A 169 -7.62 17.95 -10.08
N GLN A 170 -6.62 18.83 -10.10
CA GLN A 170 -6.60 20.01 -10.97
C GLN A 170 -6.44 19.64 -12.44
N ASP A 171 -5.72 18.54 -12.74
CA ASP A 171 -5.57 18.01 -14.10
C ASP A 171 -6.91 17.55 -14.73
N GLY A 172 -7.92 17.25 -13.91
CA GLY A 172 -9.26 16.91 -14.36
C GLY A 172 -9.35 15.59 -15.13
N GLY A 173 -10.46 15.38 -15.84
CA GLY A 173 -10.67 14.20 -16.69
C GLY A 173 -10.65 12.87 -15.93
N GLU A 174 -10.00 11.86 -16.54
CA GLU A 174 -9.89 10.52 -15.97
C GLU A 174 -9.04 10.49 -14.69
N ILE A 175 -7.91 11.21 -14.68
CA ILE A 175 -6.98 11.31 -13.54
C ILE A 175 -7.70 11.93 -12.33
N GLY A 176 -8.46 13.01 -12.55
CA GLY A 176 -9.25 13.66 -11.50
C GLY A 176 -10.26 12.71 -10.85
N ARG A 177 -10.98 11.91 -11.65
CA ARG A 177 -11.95 10.91 -11.12
C ARG A 177 -11.26 9.83 -10.30
N VAL A 178 -10.15 9.29 -10.79
CA VAL A 178 -9.40 8.25 -10.09
C VAL A 178 -8.77 8.78 -8.79
N SER A 179 -8.25 10.01 -8.80
CA SER A 179 -7.72 10.64 -7.59
C SER A 179 -8.76 10.76 -6.47
N ALA A 180 -10.05 10.91 -6.82
CA ALA A 180 -11.13 10.96 -5.85
C ALA A 180 -11.32 9.62 -5.12
N ALA A 181 -11.06 8.49 -5.78
CA ALA A 181 -11.10 7.17 -5.16
C ALA A 181 -10.02 7.04 -4.07
N ALA A 182 -8.77 7.40 -4.38
CA ALA A 182 -7.68 7.41 -3.38
C ALA A 182 -7.97 8.34 -2.19
N ARG A 183 -8.54 9.53 -2.45
CA ARG A 183 -8.97 10.45 -1.38
C ARG A 183 -10.08 9.90 -0.51
N LYS A 184 -11.01 9.15 -1.10
CA LYS A 184 -12.08 8.49 -0.35
C LYS A 184 -11.47 7.55 0.69
N VAL A 185 -10.49 6.72 0.29
CA VAL A 185 -9.78 5.83 1.21
C VAL A 185 -9.15 6.62 2.36
N LEU A 186 -8.43 7.72 2.06
CA LEU A 186 -7.80 8.55 3.10
C LEU A 186 -8.80 9.16 4.07
N ARG A 187 -9.95 9.63 3.56
CA ARG A 187 -11.04 10.18 4.38
C ARG A 187 -11.64 9.11 5.29
N ASP A 188 -11.88 7.92 4.76
CA ASP A 188 -12.46 6.80 5.51
C ASP A 188 -11.52 6.34 6.63
N CYS A 189 -10.22 6.63 6.52
CA CYS A 189 -9.21 6.34 7.55
C CYS A 189 -9.10 7.42 8.64
N ASN A 190 -9.97 8.44 8.66
CA ASN A 190 -9.93 9.59 9.57
C ASN A 190 -8.63 10.40 9.52
N LEU A 191 -7.91 10.37 8.39
CA LEU A 191 -6.80 11.29 8.18
C LEU A 191 -7.35 12.67 7.79
N PRO A 192 -6.96 13.75 8.50
CA PRO A 192 -7.47 15.08 8.21
C PRO A 192 -6.95 15.57 6.86
N LEU A 193 -7.79 15.49 5.83
CA LEU A 193 -7.59 16.23 4.60
C LEU A 193 -7.88 17.70 4.92
N LYS A 194 -6.84 18.53 5.05
CA LYS A 194 -7.03 19.99 5.12
C LYS A 194 -7.80 20.43 3.86
N SER A 195 -8.97 21.02 4.08
CA SER A 195 -9.86 21.59 3.07
C SER A 195 -9.25 22.81 2.40
#